data_AF-A0AAW2Q038-F1
#
_entry.id   AF-A0AAW2Q038-F1
#
_cell.length_a   1.000
_cell.length_b   1.000
_cell.length_c   1.000
_cell.angle_alpha   90.00
_cell.angle_beta   90.00
_cell.angle_gamma   90.00
#
_symmetry.space_group_name_H-M   'P 1'
#
loop_
_entity.id
_entity.type
_entity.pdbx_description
1 polymer ?
#
loop_
_entity_poly.entity_id
_entity_poly.type
_entity_poly.pdbx_seq_one_letter_code
_entity_poly.pdbx_strand_id
1 'polypeptide(L)'
;MTDLPQIQAVEGACEACLQGKQHKRPFPSGTSWRAKAVLELIHTDVCGPMRTPSHEQNRYFILFIDDYSRMTWVYFMREKSEVFKIFKKFKNLVEKQSGQRIKVLRSDRGKEYNNSEFDKFCEEEGIDHQTTVSYNPQQNGVSERKNRTIMEMARSMLQEKHLPKAFWAEAVYTAVYLLNRCPTKAVQNMTPIEAWSGRKPSAKHLRVFGSICYVHIPTEKRHKLEEKTEKESS
;
A
#
# COMPACT_ATOMS: atom_id res chain seq x y z
N MET A 1 -8.13 -57.66 -0.08
CA MET A 1 -9.44 -56.99 0.05
C MET A 1 -10.14 -57.08 -1.29
N THR A 2 -11.03 -58.06 -1.45
CA THR A 2 -11.71 -58.43 -2.71
C THR A 2 -13.16 -57.92 -2.78
N ASP A 3 -13.60 -57.13 -1.81
CA ASP A 3 -14.99 -56.67 -1.67
C ASP A 3 -15.21 -55.20 -2.05
N LEU A 4 -14.28 -54.57 -2.76
CA LEU A 4 -14.48 -53.20 -3.23
C LEU A 4 -15.12 -53.22 -4.63
N PRO A 5 -16.26 -52.53 -4.83
CA PRO A 5 -16.92 -52.48 -6.12
C PRO A 5 -15.99 -51.83 -7.15
N GLN A 6 -15.95 -52.38 -8.37
CA GLN A 6 -15.27 -51.74 -9.49
C GLN A 6 -15.97 -50.43 -9.83
N ILE A 7 -15.34 -49.31 -9.49
CA ILE A 7 -15.82 -47.98 -9.85
C ILE A 7 -15.35 -47.71 -11.28
N GLN A 8 -16.28 -47.68 -12.23
CA GLN A 8 -16.01 -47.15 -13.56
C GLN A 8 -15.83 -45.63 -13.47
N ALA A 9 -14.74 -45.12 -14.05
CA ALA A 9 -14.53 -43.68 -14.17
C ALA A 9 -15.65 -43.11 -15.05
N VAL A 10 -16.41 -42.16 -14.52
CA VAL A 10 -17.50 -41.51 -15.25
C VAL A 10 -16.86 -40.61 -16.32
N GLU A 11 -17.04 -40.92 -17.60
CA GLU A 11 -16.68 -40.03 -18.70
C GLU A 11 -17.69 -38.89 -18.79
N GLY A 12 -17.45 -37.84 -18.01
CA GLY A 12 -18.29 -36.65 -18.02
C GLY A 12 -18.09 -35.79 -16.77
N ALA A 13 -18.39 -34.49 -16.89
CA ALA A 13 -18.36 -33.61 -15.75
C ALA A 13 -19.56 -33.93 -14.83
N CYS A 14 -19.28 -34.42 -13.61
CA CYS A 14 -20.31 -34.67 -12.61
C CYS A 14 -20.94 -33.35 -12.17
N GLU A 15 -22.26 -33.21 -12.31
CA GLU A 15 -23.01 -32.00 -11.96
C GLU A 15 -22.84 -31.63 -10.47
N ALA A 16 -22.93 -32.61 -9.56
CA ALA A 16 -22.71 -32.39 -8.13
C ALA A 16 -21.26 -31.95 -7.81
N CYS A 17 -20.28 -32.44 -8.57
CA CYS A 17 -18.89 -31.99 -8.43
C CYS A 17 -18.67 -30.60 -9.03
N LEU A 18 -19.34 -30.26 -10.14
CA LEU A 18 -19.34 -28.90 -10.67
C LEU A 18 -19.97 -27.94 -9.66
N GLN A 19 -21.14 -28.27 -9.11
CA GLN A 19 -21.81 -27.43 -8.11
C GLN A 19 -21.00 -27.31 -6.81
N GLY A 20 -20.33 -28.38 -6.36
CA GLY A 20 -19.59 -28.40 -5.10
C GLY A 20 -18.12 -27.96 -5.19
N LYS A 21 -17.49 -28.01 -6.37
CA LYS A 21 -16.03 -27.80 -6.55
C LYS A 21 -15.66 -26.88 -7.72
N GLN A 22 -16.63 -26.26 -8.40
CA GLN A 22 -16.32 -25.30 -9.46
C GLN A 22 -15.60 -24.08 -8.88
N HIS A 23 -14.32 -23.94 -9.21
CA HIS A 23 -13.57 -22.73 -8.96
C HIS A 23 -13.86 -21.70 -10.04
N LYS A 24 -13.90 -20.42 -9.64
CA LYS A 24 -13.98 -19.29 -10.58
C LYS A 24 -12.82 -19.41 -11.59
N ARG A 25 -13.13 -19.38 -12.89
CA ARG A 25 -12.09 -19.41 -13.93
C ARG A 25 -11.08 -18.29 -13.67
N PRO A 26 -9.77 -18.54 -13.84
CA PRO A 26 -8.80 -17.45 -13.85
C PRO A 26 -9.25 -16.47 -14.93
N PHE A 27 -9.39 -15.21 -14.52
CA PHE A 27 -9.86 -14.17 -15.42
C PHE A 27 -8.81 -13.91 -16.50
N PRO A 28 -9.22 -13.44 -17.70
CA PRO A 28 -8.28 -13.07 -18.75
C PRO A 28 -7.28 -12.05 -18.18
N SER A 29 -6.00 -12.41 -18.17
CA SER A 29 -4.92 -11.49 -17.85
C SER A 29 -4.83 -10.46 -18.98
N GLY A 30 -5.56 -9.34 -18.87
CA GLY A 30 -5.54 -8.29 -19.90
C GLY A 30 -6.66 -7.26 -19.91
N THR A 31 -7.68 -7.35 -19.05
CA THR A 31 -8.86 -6.45 -19.12
C THR A 31 -8.70 -5.10 -18.40
N SER A 32 -7.68 -4.90 -17.57
CA SER A 32 -7.38 -3.58 -17.00
C SER A 32 -6.31 -2.89 -17.84
N TRP A 33 -6.65 -1.77 -18.49
CA TRP A 33 -5.67 -0.91 -19.13
C TRP A 33 -4.65 -0.40 -18.09
N ARG A 34 -3.40 -0.27 -18.52
CA ARG A 34 -2.30 0.26 -17.72
C ARG A 34 -2.07 1.72 -18.09
N ALA A 35 -1.83 2.56 -17.09
CA ALA A 35 -1.42 3.94 -17.30
C ALA A 35 -0.13 4.02 -18.14
N LYS A 36 -0.09 5.02 -19.03
CA LYS A 36 1.04 5.34 -19.91
C LYS A 36 1.83 6.54 -19.41
N ALA A 37 1.28 7.31 -18.46
CA ALA A 37 1.95 8.43 -17.82
C ALA A 37 1.68 8.47 -16.31
N VAL A 38 2.54 9.17 -15.58
CA VAL A 38 2.33 9.46 -14.15
C VAL A 38 1.01 10.23 -13.95
N LEU A 39 0.33 9.95 -12.83
CA LEU A 39 -0.94 10.54 -12.42
C LEU A 39 -2.14 10.26 -13.34
N GLU A 40 -1.98 9.44 -14.38
CA GLU A 40 -3.11 9.03 -15.23
C GLU A 40 -4.09 8.11 -14.48
N LEU A 41 -3.59 7.27 -13.59
CA LEU A 41 -4.39 6.42 -12.72
C LEU A 41 -3.71 6.24 -11.36
N ILE A 42 -4.40 6.61 -10.30
CA ILE A 42 -4.01 6.35 -8.91
C ILE A 42 -4.89 5.24 -8.33
N HIS A 43 -4.27 4.17 -7.84
CA HIS A 43 -4.93 3.18 -7.02
C HIS A 43 -4.87 3.58 -5.55
N THR A 44 -5.98 3.43 -4.82
CA THR A 44 -6.02 3.67 -3.38
C THR A 44 -6.70 2.54 -2.63
N ASP A 45 -6.23 2.27 -1.41
CA ASP A 45 -6.82 1.29 -0.50
C ASP A 45 -6.47 1.61 0.96
N VAL A 46 -7.44 1.41 1.86
CA VAL A 46 -7.27 1.63 3.30
C VAL A 46 -7.03 0.30 4.00
N CYS A 47 -5.93 0.21 4.73
CA CYS A 47 -5.62 -0.95 5.56
C CYS A 47 -5.89 -0.65 7.04
N GLY A 48 -6.67 -1.51 7.70
CA GLY A 48 -6.98 -1.44 9.12
C GLY A 48 -8.43 -1.83 9.43
N PRO A 49 -8.87 -1.72 10.70
CA PRO A 49 -8.10 -1.21 11.83
C PRO A 49 -7.02 -2.19 12.31
N MET A 50 -5.87 -1.66 12.71
CA MET A 50 -4.87 -2.40 13.47
C MET A 50 -5.36 -2.60 14.91
N ARG A 51 -5.13 -3.81 15.44
CA ARG A 51 -5.51 -4.14 16.83
C ARG A 51 -4.72 -3.32 17.85
N THR A 52 -3.43 -3.09 17.58
CA THR A 52 -2.54 -2.28 18.41
C THR A 52 -2.38 -0.92 17.74
N PRO A 53 -2.76 0.19 18.38
CA PRO A 53 -2.45 1.53 17.89
C PRO A 53 -0.94 1.71 17.75
N SER A 54 -0.54 2.55 16.79
CA SER A 54 0.87 3.00 16.70
C SER A 54 1.21 3.95 17.85
N HIS A 55 2.49 4.34 17.99
CA HIS A 55 2.91 5.34 18.96
C HIS A 55 2.16 6.68 18.85
N GLU A 56 1.80 7.09 17.63
CA GLU A 56 1.02 8.32 17.38
C GLU A 56 -0.51 8.10 17.46
N GLN A 57 -0.94 6.94 17.96
CA GLN A 57 -2.34 6.50 18.09
C GLN A 57 -3.06 6.26 16.76
N ASN A 58 -2.32 6.14 15.64
CA ASN A 58 -2.91 5.73 14.37
C ASN A 58 -3.39 4.28 14.44
N ARG A 59 -4.49 3.99 13.73
CA ARG A 59 -5.12 2.67 13.62
C ARG A 59 -5.28 2.18 12.18
N TYR A 60 -5.13 3.08 11.22
CA TYR A 60 -5.25 2.78 9.80
C TYR A 60 -4.08 3.39 9.04
N PHE A 61 -3.83 2.89 7.85
CA PHE A 61 -3.06 3.61 6.85
C PHE A 61 -3.74 3.51 5.49
N ILE A 62 -3.51 4.51 4.65
CA ILE A 62 -3.97 4.56 3.27
C ILE A 62 -2.77 4.58 2.34
N LEU A 63 -2.84 3.79 1.28
CA LEU A 63 -1.86 3.83 0.20
C LEU A 63 -2.44 4.56 -1.01
N PHE A 64 -1.64 5.42 -1.63
CA PHE A 64 -1.86 5.89 -2.99
C PHE A 64 -0.74 5.34 -3.87
N ILE A 65 -1.09 4.71 -4.98
CA ILE A 65 -0.14 4.03 -5.86
C ILE A 65 -0.37 4.54 -7.28
N ASP A 66 0.66 5.16 -7.84
CA ASP A 66 0.65 5.53 -9.26
C ASP A 66 0.76 4.27 -10.13
N ASP A 67 -0.19 4.06 -11.05
CA ASP A 67 -0.23 2.82 -11.84
C ASP A 67 0.93 2.71 -12.84
N TYR A 68 1.42 3.85 -13.35
CA TYR A 68 2.53 3.91 -14.30
C TYR A 68 3.86 3.57 -13.62
N SER A 69 4.29 4.42 -12.68
CA SER A 69 5.59 4.37 -12.00
C SER A 69 5.63 3.40 -10.82
N ARG A 70 4.47 2.95 -10.31
CA ARG A 70 4.34 2.19 -9.05
C ARG A 70 4.84 2.92 -7.81
N MET A 71 5.11 4.22 -7.93
CA MET A 71 5.43 5.07 -6.78
C MET A 71 4.27 4.99 -5.80
N THR A 72 4.60 4.68 -4.55
CA THR A 72 3.62 4.44 -3.49
C THR A 72 3.80 5.48 -2.39
N TRP A 73 2.72 6.14 -2.00
CA TRP A 73 2.67 7.03 -0.85
C TRP A 73 1.82 6.37 0.24
N VAL A 74 2.23 6.54 1.49
CA VAL A 74 1.51 6.06 2.66
C VAL A 74 1.21 7.20 3.61
N TYR A 75 0.00 7.22 4.14
CA TYR A 75 -0.43 8.14 5.19
C TYR A 75 -1.09 7.34 6.31
N PHE A 76 -0.79 7.71 7.56
CA PHE A 76 -1.34 7.07 8.75
C PHE A 76 -2.53 7.87 9.29
N MET A 77 -3.52 7.17 9.83
CA MET A 77 -4.79 7.75 10.26
C MET A 77 -5.28 7.11 11.55
N ARG A 78 -5.98 7.88 12.38
CA ARG A 78 -6.71 7.39 13.54
C ARG A 78 -8.09 6.90 13.14
N GLU A 79 -8.71 7.57 12.17
CA GLU A 79 -10.05 7.28 11.69
C GLU A 79 -10.15 7.27 10.17
N LYS A 80 -11.10 6.50 9.63
CA LYS A 80 -11.37 6.45 8.19
C LYS A 80 -11.96 7.76 7.63
N SER A 81 -12.54 8.60 8.49
CA SER A 81 -13.06 9.93 8.14
C SER A 81 -11.96 10.88 7.63
N GLU A 82 -10.69 10.60 7.95
CA GLU A 82 -9.55 11.44 7.55
C GLU A 82 -9.14 11.27 6.07
N VAL A 83 -9.67 10.25 5.38
CA VAL A 83 -9.31 9.90 4.00
C VAL A 83 -9.44 11.09 3.04
N PHE A 84 -10.55 11.82 3.09
CA PHE A 84 -10.77 12.95 2.19
C PHE A 84 -9.74 14.08 2.39
N LYS A 85 -9.46 14.43 3.65
CA LYS A 85 -8.46 15.44 4.00
C LYS A 85 -7.06 15.02 3.51
N ILE A 86 -6.73 13.74 3.68
CA ILE A 86 -5.45 13.19 3.24
C ILE A 86 -5.35 13.15 1.72
N PHE A 87 -6.43 12.79 1.02
CA PHE A 87 -6.46 12.81 -0.44
C PHE A 87 -6.18 14.22 -1.00
N LYS A 88 -6.79 15.27 -0.44
CA LYS A 88 -6.50 16.66 -0.82
C LYS A 88 -5.03 17.03 -0.63
N LYS A 89 -4.43 16.62 0.50
CA LYS A 89 -3.00 16.83 0.79
C LYS A 89 -2.12 16.08 -0.21
N PHE A 90 -2.45 14.83 -0.49
CA PHE A 90 -1.75 13.98 -1.45
C PHE A 90 -1.80 14.57 -2.86
N LYS A 91 -3.00 14.90 -3.36
CA LYS A 91 -3.21 15.52 -4.68
C LYS A 91 -2.32 16.75 -4.87
N ASN A 92 -2.42 17.71 -3.94
CA ASN A 92 -1.65 18.95 -4.02
C ASN A 92 -0.13 18.67 -4.13
N LEU A 93 0.38 17.77 -3.30
CA LEU A 93 1.79 17.40 -3.30
C LEU A 93 2.24 16.81 -4.64
N VAL A 94 1.54 15.78 -5.13
CA VAL A 94 1.99 15.02 -6.30
C VAL A 94 1.82 15.80 -7.60
N GLU A 95 0.75 16.58 -7.72
CA GLU A 95 0.53 17.42 -8.89
C GLU A 95 1.55 18.56 -8.95
N LYS A 96 1.87 19.17 -7.79
CA LYS A 96 2.87 20.23 -7.74
C LYS A 96 4.29 19.73 -8.04
N GLN A 97 4.63 18.53 -7.57
CA GLN A 97 5.95 17.93 -7.80
C GLN A 97 6.14 17.44 -9.24
N SER A 98 5.09 16.87 -9.85
CA SER A 98 5.17 16.30 -11.20
C SER A 98 4.86 17.29 -12.32
N GLY A 99 4.14 18.38 -12.01
CA GLY A 99 3.55 19.26 -13.02
C GLY A 99 2.38 18.63 -13.80
N GLN A 100 1.94 17.44 -13.42
CA GLN A 100 0.81 16.71 -14.01
C GLN A 100 -0.40 16.77 -13.10
N ARG A 101 -1.58 16.36 -13.60
CA ARG A 101 -2.83 16.29 -12.82
C ARG A 101 -3.30 14.86 -12.67
N ILE A 102 -3.92 14.54 -11.54
CA ILE A 102 -4.60 13.26 -11.34
C ILE A 102 -5.80 13.19 -12.26
N LYS A 103 -5.87 12.17 -13.12
CA LYS A 103 -7.01 11.97 -14.03
C LYS A 103 -8.05 11.01 -13.49
N VAL A 104 -7.58 9.87 -12.97
CA VAL A 104 -8.45 8.80 -12.45
C VAL A 104 -7.99 8.41 -11.05
N LEU A 105 -8.92 8.37 -10.11
CA LEU A 105 -8.73 7.76 -8.80
C LEU A 105 -9.53 6.46 -8.77
N ARG A 106 -8.87 5.34 -8.46
CA ARG A 106 -9.52 4.05 -8.30
C ARG A 106 -9.44 3.57 -6.85
N SER A 107 -10.59 3.44 -6.20
CA SER A 107 -10.72 2.93 -4.85
C SER A 107 -11.52 1.64 -4.81
N ASP A 108 -11.49 0.97 -3.66
CA ASP A 108 -12.51 -0.03 -3.34
C ASP A 108 -13.86 0.65 -3.05
N ARG A 109 -14.89 -0.14 -2.70
CA ARG A 109 -16.22 0.36 -2.29
C ARG A 109 -16.27 0.79 -0.82
N GLY A 110 -15.14 1.14 -0.22
CA GLY A 110 -15.08 1.65 1.14
C GLY A 110 -15.98 2.86 1.34
N LYS A 111 -16.72 2.91 2.46
CA LYS A 111 -17.60 4.04 2.79
C LYS A 111 -16.82 5.34 2.96
N GLU A 112 -15.54 5.24 3.30
CA GLU A 112 -14.60 6.36 3.37
C GLU A 112 -14.43 7.13 2.06
N TYR A 113 -14.71 6.50 0.92
CA TYR A 113 -14.65 7.09 -0.41
C TYR A 113 -16.03 7.49 -0.94
N ASN A 114 -17.12 6.98 -0.35
CA ASN A 114 -18.50 7.19 -0.81
C ASN A 114 -19.20 8.27 0.02
N ASN A 115 -18.67 9.49 -0.01
CA ASN A 115 -19.25 10.69 0.60
C ASN A 115 -19.56 11.69 -0.53
N SER A 116 -20.74 12.32 -0.50
CA SER A 116 -21.13 13.35 -1.46
C SER A 116 -20.13 14.51 -1.57
N GLU A 117 -19.42 14.84 -0.49
CA GLU A 117 -18.35 15.85 -0.52
C GLU A 117 -17.14 15.38 -1.34
N PHE A 118 -16.79 14.08 -1.25
CA PHE A 118 -15.67 13.51 -1.99
C PHE A 118 -16.00 13.46 -3.49
N ASP A 119 -17.19 12.96 -3.83
CA ASP A 119 -17.68 12.88 -5.22
C ASP A 119 -17.73 14.27 -5.86
N LYS A 120 -18.31 15.25 -5.14
CA LYS A 120 -18.39 16.64 -5.60
C LYS A 120 -17.00 17.25 -5.82
N PHE A 121 -16.06 17.01 -4.90
CA PHE A 121 -14.69 17.49 -5.07
C PHE A 121 -14.00 16.86 -6.28
N CYS A 122 -14.20 15.55 -6.52
CA CYS A 122 -13.68 14.89 -7.71
C CYS A 122 -14.29 15.47 -8.99
N GLU A 123 -15.59 15.74 -9.02
CA GLU A 123 -16.26 16.39 -10.16
C GLU A 123 -15.70 17.80 -10.42
N GLU A 124 -15.56 18.63 -9.37
CA GLU A 124 -15.01 19.99 -9.46
C GLU A 124 -13.55 20.02 -9.96
N GLU A 125 -12.74 19.04 -9.55
CA GLU A 125 -11.34 18.91 -9.98
C GLU A 125 -11.18 18.16 -11.31
N GLY A 126 -12.26 17.62 -11.89
CA GLY A 126 -12.23 16.83 -13.12
C GLY A 126 -11.56 15.46 -12.99
N ILE A 127 -11.65 14.84 -11.80
CA ILE A 127 -11.11 13.51 -11.49
C ILE A 127 -12.21 12.46 -11.68
N ASP A 128 -11.97 11.47 -12.53
CA ASP A 128 -12.84 10.30 -12.64
C ASP A 128 -12.60 9.36 -11.45
N HIS A 129 -13.56 9.31 -10.52
CA HIS A 129 -13.51 8.43 -9.35
C HIS A 129 -14.18 7.09 -9.66
N GLN A 130 -13.34 6.07 -9.85
CA GLN A 130 -13.76 4.70 -10.15
C GLN A 130 -13.81 3.87 -8.87
N THR A 131 -14.98 3.36 -8.50
CA THR A 131 -15.12 2.38 -7.41
C THR A 131 -15.23 0.97 -7.98
N THR A 132 -14.46 0.01 -7.43
CA THR A 132 -14.52 -1.36 -7.95
C THR A 132 -15.87 -2.01 -7.70
N VAL A 133 -16.49 -2.57 -8.74
CA VAL A 133 -17.71 -3.38 -8.60
C VAL A 133 -17.43 -4.62 -7.73
N SER A 134 -18.35 -4.99 -6.83
CA SER A 134 -18.22 -6.15 -5.92
C SER A 134 -17.87 -7.46 -6.63
N TYR A 135 -18.17 -7.55 -7.93
CA TYR A 135 -17.95 -8.74 -8.75
C TYR A 135 -16.60 -8.77 -9.49
N ASN A 136 -15.85 -7.64 -9.51
CA ASN A 136 -14.54 -7.53 -10.15
C ASN A 136 -13.45 -6.92 -9.23
N PRO A 137 -13.07 -7.60 -8.12
CA PRO A 137 -12.01 -7.14 -7.20
C PRO A 137 -10.66 -6.89 -7.89
N GLN A 138 -10.41 -7.53 -9.03
CA GLN A 138 -9.15 -7.42 -9.77
C GLN A 138 -8.84 -6.00 -10.23
N GLN A 139 -9.86 -5.14 -10.38
CA GLN A 139 -9.68 -3.74 -10.77
C GLN A 139 -8.80 -2.95 -9.79
N ASN A 140 -8.86 -3.28 -8.50
CA ASN A 140 -7.96 -2.73 -7.47
C ASN A 140 -6.90 -3.73 -7.00
N GLY A 141 -6.69 -4.84 -7.71
CA GLY A 141 -5.72 -5.85 -7.33
C GLY A 141 -4.28 -5.32 -7.23
N VAL A 142 -3.98 -4.17 -7.85
CA VAL A 142 -2.71 -3.45 -7.66
C VAL A 142 -2.51 -3.03 -6.21
N SER A 143 -3.48 -2.31 -5.62
CA SER A 143 -3.39 -1.82 -4.25
C SER A 143 -3.47 -2.97 -3.25
N GLU A 144 -4.37 -3.94 -3.46
CA GLU A 144 -4.50 -5.11 -2.60
C GLU A 144 -3.20 -5.92 -2.51
N ARG A 145 -2.57 -6.21 -3.66
CA ARG A 145 -1.27 -6.90 -3.68
C ARG A 145 -0.19 -6.08 -3.00
N LYS A 146 -0.17 -4.76 -3.21
CA LYS A 146 0.81 -3.86 -2.60
C LYS A 146 0.64 -3.82 -1.07
N ASN A 147 -0.59 -3.70 -0.59
CA ASN A 147 -0.93 -3.76 0.84
C ASN A 147 -0.45 -5.06 1.48
N ARG A 148 -0.71 -6.20 0.82
CA ARG A 148 -0.22 -7.50 1.31
C ARG A 148 1.31 -7.53 1.43
N THR A 149 2.03 -7.13 0.38
CA THR A 149 3.51 -7.10 0.41
C THR A 149 4.05 -6.19 1.51
N ILE A 150 3.47 -5.00 1.70
CA ILE A 150 3.88 -4.06 2.75
C ILE A 150 3.64 -4.65 4.13
N MET A 151 2.48 -5.28 4.36
CA MET A 151 2.17 -5.90 5.64
C MET A 151 3.04 -7.11 5.96
N GLU A 152 3.39 -7.91 4.95
CA GLU A 152 4.35 -9.00 5.09
C GLU A 152 5.74 -8.47 5.49
N MET A 153 6.26 -7.46 4.77
CA MET A 153 7.53 -6.82 5.11
C MET A 153 7.53 -6.21 6.52
N ALA A 154 6.47 -5.47 6.87
CA ALA A 154 6.35 -4.86 8.19
C ALA A 154 6.35 -5.92 9.31
N ARG A 155 5.62 -7.03 9.14
CA ARG A 155 5.63 -8.14 10.09
C ARG A 155 7.03 -8.76 10.23
N SER A 156 7.72 -9.02 9.12
CA SER A 156 9.07 -9.59 9.13
C SER A 156 10.07 -8.66 9.83
N MET A 157 10.03 -7.36 9.54
CA MET A 157 10.91 -6.37 10.16
C MET A 157 10.71 -6.28 11.69
N LEU A 158 9.46 -6.27 12.14
CA LEU A 158 9.14 -6.25 13.57
C LEU A 158 9.57 -7.54 14.27
N GLN A 159 9.34 -8.70 13.64
CA GLN A 159 9.70 -10.00 14.20
C GLN A 159 11.22 -10.16 14.34
N GLU A 160 11.96 -9.83 13.28
CA GLU A 160 13.43 -9.92 13.24
C GLU A 160 14.09 -9.03 14.30
N LYS A 161 13.49 -7.88 14.59
CA LYS A 161 14.02 -6.93 15.60
C LYS A 161 13.38 -7.05 16.97
N HIS A 162 12.50 -8.02 17.15
CA HIS A 162 11.74 -8.20 18.39
C HIS A 162 11.06 -6.92 18.89
N LEU A 163 10.61 -6.06 17.95
CA LEU A 163 10.00 -4.79 18.29
C LEU A 163 8.51 -4.96 18.64
N PRO A 164 7.98 -4.16 19.59
CA PRO A 164 6.56 -4.13 19.90
C PRO A 164 5.71 -3.84 18.66
N LYS A 165 4.48 -4.40 18.64
CA LYS A 165 3.53 -4.14 17.54
C LYS A 165 3.15 -2.66 17.38
N ALA A 166 3.40 -1.81 18.39
CA ALA A 166 3.20 -0.37 18.30
C ALA A 166 4.08 0.30 17.23
N PHE A 167 5.19 -0.32 16.81
CA PHE A 167 6.07 0.15 15.74
C PHE A 167 5.57 -0.19 14.33
N TRP A 168 4.31 -0.62 14.18
CA TRP A 168 3.80 -1.04 12.87
C TRP A 168 3.78 0.09 11.84
N ALA A 169 3.57 1.34 12.27
CA ALA A 169 3.51 2.48 11.36
C ALA A 169 4.90 2.76 10.77
N GLU A 170 5.93 2.76 11.60
CA GLU A 170 7.34 2.94 11.24
C GLU A 170 7.81 1.79 10.34
N ALA A 171 7.41 0.56 10.65
CA ALA A 171 7.69 -0.60 9.82
C ALA A 171 7.00 -0.50 8.44
N VAL A 172 5.73 -0.10 8.38
CA VAL A 172 5.01 0.13 7.12
C VAL A 172 5.66 1.25 6.31
N TYR A 173 6.00 2.37 6.95
CA TYR A 173 6.68 3.49 6.31
C TYR A 173 8.01 3.04 5.70
N THR A 174 8.81 2.30 6.47
CA THR A 174 10.09 1.75 6.03
C THR A 174 9.91 0.79 4.84
N ALA A 175 8.90 -0.09 4.89
CA ALA A 175 8.60 -0.99 3.79
C ALA A 175 8.29 -0.22 2.50
N VAL A 176 7.43 0.80 2.56
CA VAL A 176 7.10 1.67 1.42
C VAL A 176 8.35 2.40 0.92
N TYR A 177 9.15 2.94 1.83
CA TYR A 177 10.39 3.65 1.52
C TYR A 177 11.37 2.79 0.72
N LEU A 178 11.56 1.54 1.15
CA LEU A 178 12.41 0.55 0.50
C LEU A 178 11.82 0.13 -0.85
N LEU A 179 10.53 -0.20 -0.89
CA LEU A 179 9.87 -0.62 -2.14
C LEU A 179 9.94 0.44 -3.23
N ASN A 180 9.88 1.73 -2.89
CA ASN A 180 10.05 2.81 -3.86
C ASN A 180 11.48 2.94 -4.40
N ARG A 181 12.46 2.33 -3.74
CA ARG A 181 13.90 2.35 -4.11
C ARG A 181 14.42 1.00 -4.58
N CYS A 182 13.57 -0.02 -4.60
CA CYS A 182 13.90 -1.34 -5.13
C CYS A 182 13.34 -1.50 -6.55
N PRO A 183 14.04 -2.19 -7.45
CA PRO A 183 13.49 -2.56 -8.76
C PRO A 183 12.20 -3.36 -8.60
N THR A 184 11.25 -3.18 -9.52
CA THR A 184 10.00 -3.97 -9.53
C THR A 184 9.77 -4.58 -10.89
N LYS A 185 9.14 -5.76 -10.97
CA LYS A 185 8.81 -6.39 -12.27
C LYS A 185 7.92 -5.51 -13.14
N ALA A 186 7.12 -4.65 -12.53
CA ALA A 186 6.18 -3.79 -13.24
C ALA A 186 6.89 -2.60 -13.93
N VAL A 187 8.06 -2.19 -13.49
CA VAL A 187 8.83 -1.07 -14.04
C VAL A 187 10.19 -1.58 -14.46
N GLN A 188 10.39 -1.77 -15.76
CA GLN A 188 11.60 -2.41 -16.28
C GLN A 188 12.84 -1.56 -15.98
N ASN A 189 13.83 -2.17 -15.33
CA ASN A 189 15.16 -1.61 -15.07
C ASN A 189 15.21 -0.27 -14.31
N MET A 190 14.11 0.13 -13.66
CA MET A 190 14.05 1.35 -12.86
C MET A 190 13.38 1.10 -11.52
N THR A 191 13.72 1.94 -10.54
CA THR A 191 13.01 2.00 -9.27
C THR A 191 11.73 2.84 -9.42
N PRO A 192 10.68 2.62 -8.61
CA PRO A 192 9.49 3.46 -8.67
C PRO A 192 9.76 4.96 -8.51
N ILE A 193 10.69 5.34 -7.63
CA ILE A 193 11.08 6.74 -7.45
C ILE A 193 11.82 7.30 -8.67
N GLU A 194 12.61 6.49 -9.37
CA GLU A 194 13.27 6.87 -10.62
C GLU A 194 12.26 7.03 -11.75
N ALA A 195 11.29 6.11 -11.88
CA ALA A 195 10.20 6.22 -12.85
C ALA A 195 9.27 7.42 -12.58
N TRP A 196 9.11 7.82 -11.31
CA TRP A 196 8.33 8.99 -10.91
C TRP A 196 9.07 10.31 -11.13
N SER A 197 10.33 10.39 -10.67
CA SER A 197 11.07 11.67 -10.61
C SER A 197 12.08 11.87 -11.75
N GLY A 198 12.36 10.82 -12.53
CA GLY A 198 13.46 10.79 -13.50
C GLY A 198 14.85 10.76 -12.87
N ARG A 199 14.95 10.68 -11.52
CA ARG A 199 16.22 10.72 -10.79
C ARG A 199 16.47 9.40 -10.08
N LYS A 200 17.65 8.83 -10.31
CA LYS A 200 18.08 7.59 -9.65
C LYS A 200 18.31 7.83 -8.16
N PRO A 201 17.70 7.05 -7.25
CA PRO A 201 17.88 7.23 -5.83
C PRO A 201 19.26 6.75 -5.37
N SER A 202 19.81 7.41 -4.34
CA SER A 202 20.90 6.85 -3.54
C SER A 202 20.34 5.89 -2.50
N ALA A 203 21.08 4.82 -2.20
CA ALA A 203 20.80 3.89 -1.11
C ALA A 203 21.86 3.94 0.01
N LYS A 204 22.86 4.85 -0.09
CA LYS A 204 24.00 4.91 0.84
C LYS A 204 23.62 5.24 2.28
N HIS A 205 22.48 5.91 2.48
CA HIS A 205 21.99 6.33 3.79
C HIS A 205 21.11 5.26 4.45
N LEU A 206 20.81 4.13 3.78
CA LEU A 206 20.00 3.07 4.36
C LEU A 206 20.71 2.47 5.58
N ARG A 207 19.93 2.29 6.65
CA ARG A 207 20.31 1.59 7.87
C ARG A 207 19.36 0.42 8.09
N VAL A 208 19.80 -0.54 8.90
CA VAL A 208 18.95 -1.68 9.27
C VAL A 208 17.79 -1.15 10.11
N PHE A 209 16.56 -1.51 9.77
CA PHE A 209 15.40 -1.15 10.59
C PHE A 209 15.56 -1.67 12.03
N GLY A 210 15.12 -0.92 13.04
CA GLY A 210 15.29 -1.22 14.45
C GLY A 210 16.73 -1.10 14.95
N SER A 211 17.61 -0.40 14.22
CA SER A 211 18.96 -0.14 14.70
C SER A 211 18.92 0.80 15.91
N ILE A 212 19.82 0.60 16.86
CA ILE A 212 20.01 1.57 17.94
C ILE A 212 20.65 2.82 17.32
N CYS A 213 19.99 3.96 17.49
CA CYS A 213 20.53 5.26 17.16
C CYS A 213 20.78 6.07 18.44
N TYR A 214 21.73 6.99 18.36
CA TYR A 214 22.07 7.90 19.45
C TYR A 214 21.81 9.32 18.95
N VAL A 215 20.79 9.98 19.50
CA VAL A 215 20.39 11.34 19.13
C VAL A 215 21.15 12.31 19.99
N HIS A 216 21.92 13.22 19.40
CA HIS A 216 22.69 14.20 20.16
C HIS A 216 21.77 15.20 20.88
N ILE A 217 21.95 15.34 22.19
CA ILE A 217 21.22 16.29 23.03
C ILE A 217 21.89 17.67 22.91
N PRO A 218 21.19 18.71 22.41
CA PRO A 218 21.73 20.06 22.31
C PRO A 218 22.27 20.58 23.63
N THR A 219 23.30 21.41 23.59
CA THR A 219 24.02 21.86 24.79
C THR A 219 23.14 22.71 25.71
N GLU A 220 22.11 23.37 25.15
CA GLU A 220 21.12 24.19 25.84
C GLU A 220 20.13 23.34 26.67
N LYS A 221 20.01 22.04 26.35
CA LYS A 221 19.09 21.10 27.00
C LYS A 221 19.78 20.16 28.00
N ARG A 222 21.07 20.39 28.29
CA ARG A 222 21.85 19.55 29.20
C ARG A 222 22.66 20.37 30.19
N HIS A 223 22.77 19.87 31.41
CA HIS A 223 23.67 20.42 32.43
C HIS A 223 25.07 19.78 32.36
N LYS A 224 26.01 20.34 33.11
CA LYS A 224 27.39 19.84 33.18
C LYS A 224 27.37 18.39 33.72
N LEU A 225 28.04 17.46 33.03
CA LEU A 225 28.13 16.02 33.31
C LEU A 225 26.93 15.15 32.87
N GLU A 226 25.91 15.72 32.22
CA GLU A 226 24.82 14.91 31.65
C GLU A 226 25.21 14.22 30.34
N GLU A 227 24.50 13.14 30.02
CA GLU A 227 24.71 12.39 28.79
C GLU A 227 24.52 13.28 27.56
N LYS A 228 25.39 13.09 26.57
CA LYS A 228 25.39 13.90 25.35
C LYS A 228 24.43 13.38 24.28
N THR A 229 23.84 12.21 24.51
CA THR A 229 23.04 11.49 23.53
C THR A 229 21.92 10.71 24.19
N GLU A 230 20.74 10.71 23.59
CA GLU A 230 19.64 9.83 23.96
C GLU A 230 19.61 8.60 23.05
N LYS A 231 19.36 7.42 23.63
CA LYS A 231 19.32 6.15 22.89
C LYS A 231 17.91 5.91 22.36
N GLU A 232 17.77 5.85 21.05
CA GLU A 232 16.52 5.56 20.37
C GLU A 232 16.64 4.33 19.44
N SER A 233 15.50 3.85 18.94
CA SER A 233 15.45 2.79 17.92
C SER A 233 15.01 3.41 16.60
N SER A 234 15.83 3.30 15.55
CA SER A 234 15.59 3.86 14.20
C SER A 234 14.91 2.88 13.26
#